data_AF-A0A8D7EVB7-F1
#
_entry.id   AF-A0A8D7EVB7-F1
#
_cell.length_a   1.000
_cell.length_b   1.000
_cell.length_c   1.000
_cell.angle_alpha   90.00
_cell.angle_beta   90.00
_cell.angle_gamma   90.00
#
_symmetry.space_group_name_H-M   'P 1'
#
loop_
_entity.id
_entity.type
_entity.pdbx_description
1 polymer ?
#
loop_
_entity_poly.entity_id
_entity_poly.type
_entity_poly.pdbx_seq_one_letter_code
_entity_poly.pdbx_strand_id
1 'polypeptide(L)'
;MLATMEMRSRHDLISRALDLVFRKRDVITFEVVMNEDAMDHVVLALAKRKMAKAMHKEERDLERFATLGVMPLSGRKWVADEVLVVAESKEVAGDLITEVALDQVFGDKAFEKFGKWFISLHFSDQHPGSHKKRLIFKFALPDANNMADMSRLVALVPYYIDLIGRYKLSSHAQSKTEAARAKATKEEYKEQQNLRQEVMQKKKAEKKKSLEEAEMKLTAQAIRKKEEKDRARQLKKSMPRVKMLRSH
;
A
#
# COMPACT_ATOMS: atom_id res chain seq x y z
N MET A 1 -4.52 18.89 1.68
CA MET A 1 -5.43 18.13 0.79
C MET A 1 -4.91 18.26 -0.62
N LEU A 2 -4.65 17.14 -1.29
CA LEU A 2 -4.25 17.09 -2.69
C LEU A 2 -5.44 16.58 -3.51
N ALA A 3 -5.78 17.29 -4.58
CA ALA A 3 -6.78 16.83 -5.54
C ALA A 3 -6.08 16.63 -6.88
N THR A 4 -6.08 15.39 -7.37
CA THR A 4 -5.47 15.01 -8.64
C THR A 4 -6.58 14.68 -9.63
N MET A 5 -6.58 15.36 -10.76
CA MET A 5 -7.54 15.13 -11.83
C MET A 5 -6.83 14.48 -13.02
N GLU A 6 -7.21 13.24 -13.32
CA GLU A 6 -6.69 12.49 -14.47
C GLU A 6 -7.67 12.67 -15.64
N MET A 7 -7.31 13.60 -16.52
CA MET A 7 -8.07 13.91 -17.73
C MET A 7 -7.56 13.09 -18.90
N ARG A 8 -8.48 12.65 -19.76
CA ARG A 8 -8.12 12.00 -21.01
C ARG A 8 -7.53 12.98 -22.02
N SER A 9 -6.51 12.55 -22.76
CA SER A 9 -6.08 13.23 -23.98
C SER A 9 -7.17 13.13 -25.06
N ARG A 10 -7.95 14.20 -25.23
CA ARG A 10 -9.03 14.30 -26.24
C ARG A 10 -8.54 14.79 -27.60
N HIS A 11 -7.24 15.09 -27.72
CA HIS A 11 -6.63 15.67 -28.91
C HIS A 11 -5.98 14.63 -29.83
N ASP A 12 -5.80 13.40 -29.36
CA ASP A 12 -5.21 12.31 -30.14
C ASP A 12 -6.29 11.46 -30.82
N LEU A 13 -6.16 11.27 -32.13
CA LEU A 13 -7.11 10.55 -32.98
C LEU A 13 -7.15 9.05 -32.66
N ILE A 14 -6.01 8.46 -32.29
CA ILE A 14 -5.93 7.04 -31.88
C ILE A 14 -6.66 6.85 -30.54
N SER A 15 -6.43 7.78 -29.60
CA SER A 15 -7.13 7.82 -28.33
C SER A 15 -8.65 7.97 -28.50
N ARG A 16 -9.14 8.73 -29.50
CA ARG A 16 -10.58 8.83 -29.82
C ARG A 16 -11.17 7.57 -30.45
N ALA A 17 -10.41 6.86 -31.28
CA ALA A 17 -10.88 5.62 -31.91
C ALA A 17 -11.05 4.48 -30.88
N LEU A 18 -10.11 4.35 -29.95
CA LEU A 18 -10.20 3.39 -28.83
C LEU A 18 -11.34 3.73 -27.86
N ASP A 19 -11.73 5.00 -27.82
CA ASP A 19 -12.82 5.54 -26.98
C ASP A 19 -14.21 5.06 -27.37
N LEU A 20 -14.43 4.94 -28.68
CA LEU A 20 -15.67 4.42 -29.26
C LEU A 20 -15.91 2.96 -28.84
N VAL A 21 -14.83 2.21 -28.59
CA VAL A 21 -14.87 0.81 -28.17
C VAL A 21 -14.83 0.66 -26.65
N PHE A 22 -14.03 1.49 -25.96
CA PHE A 22 -13.88 1.46 -24.50
C PHE A 22 -14.24 2.82 -23.89
N ARG A 23 -15.46 2.91 -23.35
CA ARG A 23 -15.92 4.06 -22.54
C ARG A 23 -15.09 4.19 -21.26
N LYS A 24 -13.99 4.94 -21.31
CA LYS A 24 -13.25 5.39 -20.12
C LYS A 24 -13.70 6.80 -19.75
N ARG A 25 -14.07 6.99 -18.48
CA ARG A 25 -14.46 8.29 -17.92
C ARG A 25 -13.25 8.99 -17.32
N ASP A 26 -13.23 10.31 -17.34
CA ASP A 26 -12.23 11.09 -16.60
C ASP A 26 -12.37 10.81 -15.10
N VAL A 27 -11.26 10.80 -14.35
CA VAL A 27 -11.24 10.40 -12.93
C VAL A 27 -10.69 11.54 -12.10
N ILE A 28 -11.35 11.82 -10.99
CA ILE A 28 -10.85 12.71 -9.95
C ILE A 28 -10.52 11.91 -8.69
N THR A 29 -9.31 12.11 -8.19
CA THR A 29 -8.81 11.48 -6.96
C THR A 29 -8.55 12.56 -5.93
N PHE A 30 -9.24 12.50 -4.81
CA PHE A 30 -8.94 13.32 -3.64
C PHE A 30 -8.08 12.52 -2.68
N GLU A 31 -6.89 13.03 -2.40
CA GLU A 31 -5.95 12.45 -1.46
C GLU A 31 -5.76 13.40 -0.29
N VAL A 32 -6.23 12.97 0.87
CA VAL A 32 -6.13 13.74 2.11
C VAL A 32 -5.11 13.05 3.00
N VAL A 33 -4.00 13.73 3.24
CA VAL A 33 -3.04 13.33 4.28
C VAL A 33 -3.58 13.82 5.62
N MET A 34 -3.81 12.88 6.53
CA MET A 34 -4.28 13.18 7.89
C MET A 34 -3.08 13.38 8.82
N ASN A 35 -3.28 14.20 9.86
CA ASN A 35 -2.28 14.36 10.91
C ASN A 35 -2.08 13.05 11.68
N GLU A 36 -0.85 12.81 12.15
CA GLU A 36 -0.51 11.58 12.86
C GLU A 36 -1.28 11.43 14.18
N ASP A 37 -1.60 12.51 14.87
CA ASP A 37 -2.33 12.44 16.16
C ASP A 37 -3.85 12.39 15.99
N ALA A 38 -4.36 12.81 14.82
CA ALA A 38 -5.80 13.00 14.61
C ALA A 38 -6.51 11.69 14.25
N MET A 39 -5.87 10.82 13.48
CA MET A 39 -6.49 9.59 12.97
C MET A 39 -6.07 8.38 13.82
N ASP A 40 -7.05 7.67 14.36
CA ASP A 40 -6.80 6.38 15.02
C ASP A 40 -6.50 5.29 13.98
N HIS A 41 -6.23 4.10 14.50
CA HIS A 41 -6.02 2.87 13.77
C HIS A 41 -7.23 2.47 12.91
N VAL A 42 -7.19 2.78 11.61
CA VAL A 42 -8.31 2.55 10.70
C VAL A 42 -7.81 2.05 9.36
N VAL A 43 -8.30 0.88 8.94
CA VAL A 43 -8.19 0.38 7.57
C VAL A 43 -9.60 0.01 7.07
N LEU A 44 -10.10 0.75 6.09
CA LEU A 44 -11.42 0.59 5.49
C LEU A 44 -11.36 0.95 4.01
N ALA A 45 -11.94 0.12 3.15
CA ALA A 45 -12.21 0.45 1.76
C ALA A 45 -13.64 0.08 1.37
N LEU A 46 -14.24 0.94 0.56
CA LEU A 46 -15.49 0.69 -0.15
C LEU A 46 -15.23 0.84 -1.63
N ALA A 47 -15.66 -0.14 -2.42
CA ALA A 47 -15.60 -0.04 -3.87
C ALA A 47 -16.63 -0.98 -4.50
N LYS A 48 -16.85 -0.84 -5.81
CA LYS A 48 -17.65 -1.84 -6.55
C LYS A 48 -17.02 -3.22 -6.42
N ARG A 49 -17.83 -4.28 -6.35
CA ARG A 49 -17.39 -5.66 -6.07
C ARG A 49 -16.09 -6.10 -6.74
N LYS A 50 -15.95 -5.86 -8.05
CA LYS A 50 -14.74 -6.23 -8.80
C LYS A 50 -13.52 -5.45 -8.33
N MET A 51 -13.67 -4.14 -8.15
CA MET A 51 -12.60 -3.24 -7.70
C MET A 51 -12.21 -3.52 -6.25
N ALA A 52 -13.16 -3.72 -5.34
CA ALA A 52 -12.88 -4.03 -3.94
C ALA A 52 -12.05 -5.32 -3.79
N LYS A 53 -12.33 -6.34 -4.60
CA LYS A 53 -11.54 -7.58 -4.66
C LYS A 53 -10.13 -7.37 -5.20
N ALA A 54 -9.95 -6.46 -6.16
CA ALA A 54 -8.64 -6.10 -6.69
C ALA A 54 -7.85 -5.31 -5.64
N MET A 55 -8.46 -4.27 -5.06
CA MET A 55 -7.86 -3.47 -4.00
C MET A 55 -7.40 -4.33 -2.82
N HIS A 56 -8.20 -5.30 -2.36
CA HIS A 56 -7.78 -6.18 -1.26
C HIS A 56 -6.57 -7.07 -1.58
N LYS A 57 -6.25 -7.29 -2.87
CA LYS A 57 -5.08 -8.08 -3.30
C LYS A 57 -3.88 -7.23 -3.68
N GLU A 58 -4.14 -6.03 -4.19
CA GLU A 58 -3.10 -5.14 -4.75
C GLU A 58 -2.59 -4.16 -3.70
N GLU A 59 -3.45 -3.73 -2.78
CA GLU A 59 -3.10 -2.80 -1.70
C GLU A 59 -2.65 -3.59 -0.47
N ARG A 60 -1.37 -3.45 -0.14
CA ARG A 60 -0.70 -4.22 0.92
C ARG A 60 -1.32 -4.02 2.31
N ASP A 61 -1.83 -2.83 2.59
CA ASP A 61 -2.53 -2.51 3.83
C ASP A 61 -3.87 -3.26 3.92
N LEU A 62 -4.68 -3.23 2.86
CA LEU A 62 -5.94 -3.97 2.80
C LEU A 62 -5.73 -5.49 2.85
N GLU A 63 -4.72 -6.01 2.15
CA GLU A 63 -4.41 -7.45 2.17
C GLU A 63 -4.03 -7.92 3.57
N ARG A 64 -3.25 -7.10 4.29
CA ARG A 64 -2.66 -7.48 5.57
C ARG A 64 -3.59 -7.27 6.77
N PHE A 65 -4.36 -6.18 6.77
CA PHE A 65 -5.12 -5.76 7.94
C PHE A 65 -6.63 -5.92 7.77
N ALA A 66 -7.16 -5.94 6.54
CA ALA A 66 -8.59 -5.94 6.31
C ALA A 66 -9.13 -7.31 5.88
N THR A 67 -10.44 -7.50 6.10
CA THR A 67 -11.18 -8.68 5.62
C THR A 67 -12.14 -8.25 4.51
N LEU A 68 -12.28 -9.08 3.47
CA LEU A 68 -13.20 -8.85 2.38
C LEU A 68 -14.66 -9.18 2.78
N GLY A 69 -15.61 -8.30 2.43
CA GLY A 69 -17.05 -8.56 2.61
C GLY A 69 -17.54 -8.43 4.04
N VAL A 70 -16.98 -7.48 4.79
CA VAL A 70 -17.36 -7.22 6.18
C VAL A 70 -18.82 -6.77 6.26
N MET A 71 -19.57 -7.44 7.13
CA MET A 71 -20.96 -7.10 7.47
C MET A 71 -21.02 -6.38 8.83
N PRO A 72 -22.05 -5.57 9.11
CA PRO A 72 -22.08 -4.82 10.35
C PRO A 72 -22.47 -5.77 11.49
N LEU A 73 -22.40 -5.30 12.73
CA LEU A 73 -22.80 -6.11 13.88
C LEU A 73 -24.28 -6.54 13.83
N SER A 74 -25.15 -5.77 13.16
CA SER A 74 -26.57 -6.10 12.99
C SER A 74 -26.82 -7.28 12.03
N GLY A 75 -25.81 -7.75 11.30
CA GLY A 75 -25.92 -8.86 10.37
C GLY A 75 -26.77 -8.60 9.11
N ARG A 76 -27.34 -7.40 8.97
CA ARG A 76 -28.08 -6.99 7.76
C ARG A 76 -27.17 -6.22 6.81
N LYS A 77 -27.43 -6.39 5.52
CA LYS A 77 -26.82 -5.58 4.48
C LYS A 77 -27.37 -4.15 4.57
N TRP A 78 -26.49 -3.16 4.58
CA TRP A 78 -26.85 -1.74 4.70
C TRP A 78 -26.27 -0.87 3.58
N VAL A 79 -25.29 -1.38 2.84
CA VAL A 79 -24.75 -0.75 1.62
C VAL A 79 -25.35 -1.39 0.37
N ALA A 80 -25.33 -0.63 -0.71
CA ALA A 80 -25.87 -1.04 -2.00
C ALA A 80 -25.27 -2.34 -2.51
N ASP A 81 -26.09 -3.11 -3.24
CA ASP A 81 -25.74 -4.43 -3.75
C ASP A 81 -24.44 -4.52 -4.55
N GLU A 82 -24.11 -3.46 -5.27
CA GLU A 82 -22.92 -3.34 -6.11
C GLU A 82 -21.64 -3.02 -5.33
N VAL A 83 -21.78 -2.52 -4.10
CA VAL A 83 -20.67 -2.10 -3.24
C VAL A 83 -20.24 -3.25 -2.34
N LEU A 84 -18.92 -3.36 -2.14
CA LEU A 84 -18.32 -4.31 -1.23
C LEU A 84 -17.44 -3.56 -0.24
N VAL A 85 -17.61 -3.90 1.04
CA VAL A 85 -16.85 -3.33 2.16
C VAL A 85 -15.68 -4.24 2.49
N VAL A 86 -14.51 -3.65 2.60
CA VAL A 86 -13.26 -4.28 3.04
C VAL A 86 -12.81 -3.53 4.28
N ALA A 87 -12.79 -4.15 5.44
CA ALA A 87 -12.49 -3.45 6.69
C ALA A 87 -11.67 -4.30 7.66
N GLU A 88 -10.89 -3.65 8.52
CA GLU A 88 -10.16 -4.31 9.61
C GLU A 88 -11.10 -4.98 10.62
N SER A 89 -12.24 -4.35 10.92
CA SER A 89 -13.22 -4.90 11.86
C SER A 89 -14.66 -4.54 11.49
N LYS A 90 -15.60 -5.31 12.03
CA LYS A 90 -17.04 -5.03 11.92
C LYS A 90 -17.44 -3.72 12.61
N GLU A 91 -16.73 -3.36 13.67
CA GLU A 91 -16.88 -2.09 14.39
C GLU A 91 -16.49 -0.91 13.49
N VAL A 92 -15.29 -0.95 12.90
CA VAL A 92 -14.82 0.08 11.95
C VAL A 92 -15.77 0.24 10.77
N ALA A 93 -16.27 -0.88 10.21
CA ALA A 93 -17.24 -0.82 9.12
C ALA A 93 -18.58 -0.20 9.57
N GLY A 94 -19.08 -0.57 10.75
CA GLY A 94 -20.33 -0.04 11.29
C GLY A 94 -20.27 1.44 11.62
N ASP A 95 -19.17 1.89 12.23
CA ASP A 95 -19.04 3.25 12.74
C ASP A 95 -18.70 4.25 11.62
N LEU A 96 -17.93 3.85 10.61
CA LEU A 96 -17.55 4.72 9.50
C LEU A 96 -18.57 4.72 8.36
N ILE A 97 -19.40 3.68 8.23
CA ILE A 97 -20.48 3.66 7.25
C ILE A 97 -21.78 4.08 7.94
N THR A 98 -21.83 5.37 8.26
CA THR A 98 -22.95 6.06 8.91
C THR A 98 -24.18 6.18 8.01
N GLU A 99 -25.37 6.34 8.60
CA GLU A 99 -26.62 6.64 7.89
C GLU A 99 -26.50 7.82 6.91
N VAL A 100 -25.77 8.88 7.28
CA VAL A 100 -25.52 10.03 6.39
C VAL A 100 -24.82 9.60 5.10
N ALA A 101 -23.82 8.72 5.20
CA ALA A 101 -23.10 8.22 4.03
C ALA A 101 -23.97 7.30 3.16
N LEU A 102 -24.86 6.53 3.78
CA LEU A 102 -25.85 5.71 3.08
C LEU A 102 -26.86 6.58 2.30
N ASP A 103 -27.45 7.55 2.97
CA ASP A 103 -28.45 8.45 2.38
C ASP A 103 -27.87 9.30 1.25
N GLN A 104 -26.61 9.72 1.38
CA GLN A 104 -25.95 10.52 0.37
C GLN A 104 -25.55 9.71 -0.86
N VAL A 105 -24.92 8.54 -0.67
CA VAL A 105 -24.28 7.80 -1.77
C VAL A 105 -24.44 6.29 -1.66
N PHE A 106 -24.22 5.68 -0.50
CA PHE A 106 -23.96 4.24 -0.41
C PHE A 106 -25.17 3.34 -0.19
N GLY A 107 -26.34 3.87 0.15
CA GLY A 107 -27.58 3.12 0.28
C GLY A 107 -28.22 2.86 -1.08
N ASP A 108 -29.04 1.80 -1.20
CA ASP A 108 -29.59 1.32 -2.49
C ASP A 108 -30.18 2.45 -3.36
N LYS A 109 -31.09 3.24 -2.79
CA LYS A 109 -31.77 4.35 -3.50
C LYS A 109 -30.83 5.45 -3.97
N ALA A 110 -29.82 5.78 -3.16
CA ALA A 110 -28.85 6.82 -3.48
C ALA A 110 -27.85 6.29 -4.52
N PHE A 111 -27.44 5.03 -4.37
CA PHE A 111 -26.45 4.40 -5.23
C PHE A 111 -26.97 4.17 -6.65
N GLU A 112 -28.26 3.89 -6.85
CA GLU A 112 -28.88 3.85 -8.18
C GLU A 112 -28.66 5.16 -8.97
N LYS A 113 -28.68 6.30 -8.28
CA LYS A 113 -28.54 7.63 -8.90
C LYS A 113 -27.09 8.06 -9.03
N PHE A 114 -26.32 7.94 -7.94
CA PHE A 114 -24.98 8.52 -7.82
C PHE A 114 -23.84 7.47 -7.94
N GLY A 115 -24.13 6.19 -7.75
CA GLY A 115 -23.15 5.09 -7.78
C GLY A 115 -22.48 4.88 -9.13
N LYS A 116 -23.03 5.44 -10.22
CA LYS A 116 -22.35 5.49 -11.54
C LYS A 116 -21.07 6.32 -11.53
N TRP A 117 -20.96 7.30 -10.63
CA TRP A 117 -19.80 8.18 -10.48
C TRP A 117 -18.85 7.71 -9.36
N PHE A 118 -19.28 6.78 -8.51
CA PHE A 118 -18.44 6.20 -7.47
C PHE A 118 -17.48 5.14 -8.04
N ILE A 119 -16.18 5.26 -7.75
CA ILE A 119 -15.17 4.25 -8.11
C ILE A 119 -14.73 3.50 -6.84
N SER A 120 -14.11 4.23 -5.92
CA SER A 120 -13.65 3.68 -4.64
C SER A 120 -13.42 4.75 -3.59
N LEU A 121 -13.42 4.30 -2.34
CA LEU A 121 -13.05 5.03 -1.14
C LEU A 121 -12.10 4.12 -0.37
N HIS A 122 -10.96 4.66 0.08
CA HIS A 122 -9.94 3.93 0.81
C HIS A 122 -9.38 4.80 1.92
N PHE A 123 -9.56 4.36 3.16
CA PHE A 123 -9.02 4.96 4.36
C PHE A 123 -8.01 3.99 4.96
N SER A 124 -6.82 4.48 5.22
CA SER A 124 -5.76 3.66 5.77
C SER A 124 -4.86 4.50 6.65
N ASP A 125 -4.46 3.92 7.78
CA ASP A 125 -3.39 4.43 8.61
C ASP A 125 -2.05 3.73 8.36
N GLN A 126 -2.02 2.77 7.43
CA GLN A 126 -0.84 1.98 7.04
C GLN A 126 -0.55 2.07 5.54
N HIS A 127 -1.02 3.13 4.88
CA HIS A 127 -0.85 3.31 3.45
C HIS A 127 0.65 3.32 3.06
N PRO A 128 1.06 2.65 1.98
CA PRO A 128 2.44 2.70 1.51
C PRO A 128 2.87 4.14 1.15
N GLY A 129 4.12 4.48 1.46
CA GLY A 129 4.73 5.77 1.09
C GLY A 129 5.06 6.66 2.30
N SER A 130 5.28 7.95 2.04
CA SER A 130 5.79 8.90 3.06
C SER A 130 4.81 9.17 4.20
N HIS A 131 3.51 9.26 3.89
CA HIS A 131 2.45 9.42 4.88
C HIS A 131 1.57 8.20 4.89
N LYS A 132 1.47 7.55 6.06
CA LYS A 132 0.68 6.32 6.20
C LYS A 132 -0.81 6.58 6.41
N LYS A 133 -1.15 7.70 7.05
CA LYS A 133 -2.54 8.11 7.36
C LYS A 133 -3.12 8.92 6.20
N ARG A 134 -3.91 8.25 5.36
CA ARG A 134 -4.50 8.85 4.17
C ARG A 134 -5.94 8.44 3.95
N LEU A 135 -6.70 9.40 3.45
CA LEU A 135 -8.04 9.19 2.92
C LEU A 135 -7.99 9.42 1.41
N ILE A 136 -8.34 8.40 0.65
CA ILE A 136 -8.32 8.42 -0.81
C ILE A 136 -9.74 8.22 -1.30
N PHE A 137 -10.24 9.19 -2.06
CA PHE A 137 -11.55 9.12 -2.70
C PHE A 137 -11.35 9.16 -4.21
N LYS A 138 -11.86 8.16 -4.91
CA LYS A 138 -11.81 8.10 -6.38
C LYS A 138 -13.21 8.14 -6.94
N PHE A 139 -13.46 9.12 -7.80
CA PHE A 139 -14.74 9.33 -8.46
C PHE A 139 -14.54 9.48 -9.96
N ALA A 140 -15.48 8.97 -10.74
CA ALA A 140 -15.57 9.25 -12.16
C ALA A 140 -16.26 10.60 -12.35
N LEU A 141 -15.63 11.49 -13.11
CA LEU A 141 -16.17 12.81 -13.41
C LEU A 141 -17.44 12.69 -14.27
N PRO A 142 -18.53 13.35 -13.87
CA PRO A 142 -19.70 13.49 -14.71
C PRO A 142 -19.46 14.30 -15.98
N ASP A 143 -20.37 14.15 -16.93
CA ASP A 143 -20.48 15.07 -18.06
C ASP A 143 -20.86 16.47 -17.54
N ALA A 144 -20.56 17.52 -18.30
CA ALA A 144 -20.79 18.92 -17.92
C ALA A 144 -22.24 19.18 -17.45
N ASN A 145 -23.22 18.50 -18.07
CA ASN A 145 -24.65 18.64 -17.76
C ASN A 145 -25.04 18.01 -16.40
N ASN A 146 -24.23 17.11 -15.86
CA ASN A 146 -24.50 16.36 -14.63
C ASN A 146 -23.51 16.73 -13.51
N MET A 147 -22.82 17.87 -13.62
CA MET A 147 -21.86 18.31 -12.60
C MET A 147 -22.47 18.49 -11.21
N ALA A 148 -23.78 18.78 -11.13
CA ALA A 148 -24.49 18.87 -9.86
C ALA A 148 -24.46 17.55 -9.07
N ASP A 149 -24.45 16.39 -9.75
CA ASP A 149 -24.37 15.07 -9.09
C ASP A 149 -23.04 14.88 -8.35
N MET A 150 -21.98 15.57 -8.81
CA MET A 150 -20.65 15.49 -8.19
C MET A 150 -20.63 16.14 -6.80
N SER A 151 -21.48 17.13 -6.55
CA SER A 151 -21.51 17.88 -5.29
C SER A 151 -21.69 16.96 -4.07
N ARG A 152 -22.56 15.94 -4.18
CA ARG A 152 -22.80 14.97 -3.10
C ARG A 152 -21.60 14.08 -2.83
N LEU A 153 -20.91 13.63 -3.88
CA LEU A 153 -19.71 12.81 -3.76
C LEU A 153 -18.55 13.61 -3.16
N VAL A 154 -18.39 14.86 -3.59
CA VAL A 154 -17.36 15.75 -3.05
C VAL A 154 -17.68 16.14 -1.60
N ALA A 155 -18.95 16.31 -1.24
CA ALA A 155 -19.36 16.59 0.14
C ALA A 155 -19.00 15.48 1.13
N LEU A 156 -18.85 14.23 0.66
CA LEU A 156 -18.33 13.14 1.50
C LEU A 156 -16.89 13.40 1.95
N VAL A 157 -16.08 14.12 1.19
CA VAL A 157 -14.67 14.34 1.53
C VAL A 157 -14.51 15.12 2.84
N PRO A 158 -15.02 16.35 3.01
CA PRO A 158 -14.94 17.06 4.29
C PRO A 158 -15.69 16.33 5.40
N TYR A 159 -16.82 15.67 5.09
CA TYR A 159 -17.56 14.86 6.06
C TYR A 159 -16.68 13.76 6.69
N TYR A 160 -15.97 12.99 5.87
CA TYR A 160 -15.10 11.92 6.34
C TYR A 160 -13.83 12.43 7.01
N ILE A 161 -13.31 13.59 6.60
CA ILE A 161 -12.19 14.24 7.31
C ILE A 161 -12.60 14.51 8.76
N ASP A 162 -13.75 15.14 8.96
CA ASP A 162 -14.25 15.48 10.30
C ASP A 162 -14.61 14.23 11.11
N LEU A 163 -15.27 13.25 10.49
CA LEU A 163 -15.66 12.01 11.14
C LEU A 163 -14.43 11.25 11.64
N ILE A 164 -13.43 11.04 10.78
CA ILE A 164 -12.21 10.28 11.12
C ILE A 164 -11.33 11.05 12.10
N GLY A 165 -11.29 12.38 12.03
CA GLY A 165 -10.57 13.20 13.01
C GLY A 165 -11.15 13.11 14.43
N ARG A 166 -12.43 12.75 14.58
CA ARG A 166 -13.10 12.57 15.88
C ARG A 166 -13.23 11.11 16.29
N TYR A 167 -13.08 10.20 15.34
CA TYR A 167 -13.26 8.78 15.56
C TYR A 167 -12.16 8.22 16.47
N LYS A 168 -12.58 7.42 17.45
CA LYS A 168 -11.71 6.69 18.36
C LYS A 168 -12.24 5.27 18.47
N LEU A 169 -11.35 4.30 18.33
CA LEU A 169 -11.70 2.91 18.53
C LEU A 169 -12.08 2.65 19.99
N SER A 170 -12.90 1.62 20.21
CA SER A 170 -13.04 1.07 21.56
C SER A 170 -11.69 0.61 22.09
N SER A 171 -11.49 0.68 23.41
CA SER A 171 -10.23 0.23 24.05
C SER A 171 -9.86 -1.22 23.68
N HIS A 172 -10.86 -2.10 23.55
CA HIS A 172 -10.64 -3.47 23.11
C HIS A 172 -10.14 -3.53 21.66
N ALA A 173 -10.80 -2.84 20.73
CA ALA A 173 -10.36 -2.81 19.33
C ALA A 173 -8.98 -2.14 19.19
N GLN A 174 -8.72 -1.05 19.91
CA GLN A 174 -7.45 -0.36 19.90
C GLN A 174 -6.30 -1.31 20.25
N SER A 175 -6.40 -2.06 21.34
CA SER A 175 -5.38 -3.04 21.74
C SER A 175 -5.10 -4.11 20.69
N LYS A 176 -6.16 -4.60 20.01
CA LYS A 176 -6.05 -5.62 18.97
C LYS A 176 -5.37 -5.08 17.72
N THR A 177 -5.78 -3.90 17.29
CA THR A 177 -5.24 -3.28 16.08
C THR A 177 -3.79 -2.80 16.30
N GLU A 178 -3.44 -2.32 17.50
CA GLU A 178 -2.05 -1.99 17.88
C GLU A 178 -1.15 -3.24 17.85
N ALA A 179 -1.62 -4.37 18.40
CA ALA A 179 -0.91 -5.64 18.32
C ALA A 179 -0.70 -6.10 16.87
N ALA A 180 -1.71 -5.93 16.00
CA ALA A 180 -1.59 -6.24 14.58
C ALA A 180 -0.51 -5.39 13.89
N ARG A 181 -0.44 -4.08 14.17
CA ARG A 181 0.60 -3.18 13.65
C ARG A 181 1.99 -3.49 14.17
N ALA A 182 2.11 -3.81 15.46
CA ALA A 182 3.37 -4.22 16.07
C ALA A 182 3.90 -5.52 15.42
N LYS A 183 3.01 -6.49 15.16
CA LYS A 183 3.36 -7.71 14.42
C LYS A 183 3.78 -7.39 12.99
N ALA A 184 3.03 -6.53 12.31
CA ALA A 184 3.33 -6.14 10.95
C ALA A 184 4.71 -5.47 10.80
N THR A 185 5.04 -4.59 11.74
CA THR A 185 6.34 -3.90 11.80
C THR A 185 7.49 -4.88 12.06
N LYS A 186 7.29 -5.88 12.93
CA LYS A 186 8.30 -6.92 13.20
C LYS A 186 8.59 -7.79 11.98
N GLU A 187 7.54 -8.19 11.26
CA GLU A 187 7.66 -8.97 10.02
C GLU A 187 8.38 -8.18 8.92
N GLU A 188 8.04 -6.89 8.75
CA GLU A 188 8.73 -5.99 7.82
C GLU A 188 10.21 -5.86 8.11
N TYR A 189 10.55 -5.68 9.39
CA TYR A 189 11.94 -5.59 9.81
C TYR A 189 12.72 -6.88 9.50
N LYS A 190 12.10 -8.03 9.72
CA LYS A 190 12.68 -9.34 9.41
C LYS A 190 12.87 -9.54 7.91
N GLU A 191 11.89 -9.19 7.09
CA GLU A 191 11.98 -9.23 5.63
C GLU A 191 13.11 -8.31 5.12
N GLN A 192 13.21 -7.09 5.65
CA GLN A 192 14.29 -6.18 5.29
C GLN A 192 15.67 -6.73 5.68
N GLN A 193 15.79 -7.38 6.84
CA GLN A 193 17.04 -8.01 7.26
C GLN A 193 17.44 -9.16 6.31
N ASN A 194 16.47 -10.00 5.93
CA ASN A 194 16.68 -11.09 4.99
C ASN A 194 17.12 -10.56 3.61
N LEU A 195 16.42 -9.55 3.07
CA LEU A 195 16.77 -8.91 1.81
C LEU A 195 18.19 -8.32 1.83
N ARG A 196 18.59 -7.67 2.94
CA ARG A 196 19.96 -7.16 3.11
C ARG A 196 20.99 -8.28 3.10
N GLN A 197 20.71 -9.39 3.77
CA GLN A 197 21.59 -10.56 3.80
C GLN A 197 21.72 -11.20 2.42
N GLU A 198 20.62 -11.36 1.69
CA GLU A 198 20.61 -11.90 0.32
C GLU A 198 21.37 -11.00 -0.66
N VAL A 199 21.16 -9.68 -0.62
CA VAL A 199 21.90 -8.73 -1.46
C VAL A 199 23.39 -8.77 -1.15
N MET A 200 23.76 -8.88 0.13
CA MET A 200 25.17 -9.02 0.51
C MET A 200 25.77 -10.33 -0.01
N GLN A 201 25.05 -11.44 0.07
CA GLN A 201 25.49 -12.74 -0.43
C GLN A 201 25.61 -12.75 -1.96
N LYS A 202 24.64 -12.20 -2.69
CA LYS A 202 24.69 -12.06 -4.15
C LYS A 202 25.89 -11.22 -4.60
N LYS A 203 26.12 -10.07 -3.97
CA LYS A 203 27.31 -9.24 -4.25
C LYS A 203 28.64 -9.97 -3.98
N LYS A 204 28.70 -10.80 -2.93
CA LYS A 204 29.88 -11.64 -2.65
C LYS A 204 30.08 -12.71 -3.73
N ALA A 205 29.00 -13.36 -4.16
CA ALA A 205 29.05 -14.38 -5.20
C ALA A 205 29.45 -13.79 -6.58
N GLU A 206 28.90 -12.64 -6.96
CA GLU A 206 29.26 -11.94 -8.20
C GLU A 206 30.73 -11.49 -8.21
N LYS A 207 31.22 -10.95 -7.08
CA LYS A 207 32.65 -10.63 -6.93
C LYS A 207 33.53 -11.87 -7.06
N LYS A 208 33.11 -13.01 -6.51
CA LYS A 208 33.86 -14.26 -6.62
C LYS A 208 33.90 -14.76 -8.08
N LYS A 209 32.75 -14.78 -8.75
CA LYS A 209 32.65 -15.19 -10.16
C LYS A 209 33.46 -14.30 -11.10
N SER A 210 33.37 -12.98 -10.93
CA SER A 210 34.16 -12.04 -11.75
C SER A 210 35.67 -12.17 -11.51
N LEU A 211 36.10 -12.47 -10.29
CA LEU A 211 37.50 -12.81 -10.01
C LEU A 211 37.90 -14.14 -10.66
N GLU A 212 37.08 -15.18 -10.54
CA GLU A 212 37.33 -16.49 -11.18
C GLU A 212 37.40 -16.34 -12.73
N GLU A 213 36.53 -15.54 -13.35
CA GLU A 213 36.57 -15.25 -14.79
C GLU A 213 37.79 -14.40 -15.21
N ALA A 214 38.20 -13.44 -14.39
CA ALA A 214 39.43 -12.68 -14.62
C ALA A 214 40.66 -13.58 -14.49
N GLU A 215 40.64 -14.55 -13.57
CA GLU A 215 41.70 -15.53 -13.38
C GLU A 215 41.81 -16.52 -14.53
N MET A 216 40.69 -17.00 -15.08
CA MET A 216 40.68 -17.86 -16.26
C MET A 216 41.22 -17.16 -17.52
N LYS A 217 41.18 -15.82 -17.57
CA LYS A 217 41.76 -15.02 -18.67
C LYS A 217 43.25 -14.71 -18.49
N LEU A 218 43.87 -15.08 -17.37
CA LEU A 218 45.30 -14.86 -17.13
C LEU A 218 46.15 -15.94 -17.81
N THR A 219 47.30 -15.52 -18.34
CA THR A 219 48.29 -16.40 -19.01
C THR A 219 49.02 -17.29 -17.99
N ALA A 220 49.52 -18.46 -18.42
CA ALA A 220 50.12 -19.50 -17.55
C ALA A 220 51.25 -19.02 -16.60
N GLN A 221 52.02 -17.98 -16.96
CA GLN A 221 53.04 -17.40 -16.08
C GLN A 221 52.45 -16.59 -14.91
N ALA A 222 51.30 -15.93 -15.09
CA ALA A 222 50.64 -15.15 -14.04
C ALA A 222 50.02 -16.05 -12.96
N ILE A 223 49.57 -17.26 -13.34
CA ILE A 223 49.02 -18.27 -12.44
C ILE A 223 50.08 -18.74 -11.44
N ARG A 224 51.29 -19.09 -11.92
CA ARG A 224 52.41 -19.55 -11.06
C ARG A 224 52.84 -18.51 -10.03
N LYS A 225 52.94 -17.24 -10.44
CA LYS A 225 53.32 -16.12 -9.56
C LYS A 225 52.26 -15.83 -8.49
N LYS A 226 50.99 -16.13 -8.78
CA LYS A 226 49.88 -15.98 -7.82
C LYS A 226 49.84 -17.12 -6.81
N GLU A 227 50.05 -18.36 -7.24
CA GLU A 227 50.10 -19.53 -6.35
C GLU A 227 51.22 -19.44 -5.32
N GLU A 228 52.41 -18.97 -5.70
CA GLU A 228 53.50 -18.69 -4.75
C GLU A 228 53.11 -17.63 -3.71
N LYS A 229 52.41 -16.57 -4.16
CA LYS A 229 51.98 -15.47 -3.29
C LYS A 229 50.87 -15.90 -2.32
N ASP A 230 49.98 -16.79 -2.74
CA ASP A 230 48.91 -17.33 -1.90
C ASP A 230 49.44 -18.40 -0.93
N ARG A 231 50.41 -19.24 -1.33
CA ARG A 231 51.14 -20.12 -0.39
C ARG A 231 51.85 -19.31 0.70
N ALA A 232 52.54 -18.24 0.33
CA ALA A 232 53.20 -17.36 1.30
C ALA A 232 52.19 -16.69 2.26
N ARG A 233 50.98 -16.35 1.80
CA ARG A 233 49.92 -15.79 2.66
C ARG A 233 49.28 -16.83 3.58
N GLN A 234 49.09 -18.06 3.13
CA GLN A 234 48.59 -19.15 3.98
C GLN A 234 49.60 -19.50 5.08
N LEU A 235 50.89 -19.59 4.74
CA LEU A 235 51.96 -19.80 5.72
C LEU A 235 52.03 -18.67 6.76
N LYS A 236 51.80 -17.41 6.36
CA LYS A 236 51.71 -16.28 7.30
C LYS A 236 50.44 -16.28 8.17
N LYS A 237 49.33 -16.87 7.70
CA LYS A 237 48.09 -17.00 8.48
C LYS A 237 48.14 -18.17 9.46
N SER A 238 48.87 -19.24 9.14
CA SER A 238 49.04 -20.41 10.00
C SER A 238 50.12 -20.22 11.08
N MET A 239 50.92 -19.16 11.00
CA MET A 239 51.87 -18.81 12.06
C MET A 239 51.13 -18.42 13.36
N PRO A 240 51.46 -19.04 14.51
CA PRO A 240 50.89 -18.69 15.80
C PRO A 240 51.16 -17.22 16.14
N ARG A 241 50.11 -16.48 16.54
CA ARG A 241 50.28 -15.11 17.03
C ARG A 241 50.92 -15.14 18.41
N VAL A 242 52.23 -14.88 18.48
CA VAL A 242 52.96 -14.73 19.74
C VAL A 242 52.42 -13.48 20.45
N LYS A 243 51.68 -13.68 21.54
CA LYS A 243 51.33 -12.59 22.47
C LYS A 243 52.61 -12.21 23.22
N MET A 244 53.12 -11.00 23.00
CA MET A 244 54.18 -10.46 23.87
C MET A 244 53.61 -10.31 25.28
N LEU A 245 54.18 -11.01 26.26
CA LEU A 245 54.06 -10.60 27.65
C LEU A 245 54.85 -9.30 27.80
N ARG A 246 54.15 -8.20 28.17
CA ARG A 246 54.82 -7.05 28.75
C ARG A 246 55.24 -7.44 30.16
N SER A 247 56.55 -7.48 30.41
CA SER A 247 57.12 -7.54 31.75
C SER A 247 56.79 -6.26 32.52
N HIS A 248 56.57 -6.45 33.82
CA HIS A 248 56.13 -5.49 34.84
C HIS A 248 56.82 -4.12 34.83
#